data_AF-A0A2V8M1B9-F1
#
_entry.id   AF-A0A2V8M1B9-F1
#
_cell.length_a   1.000
_cell.length_b   1.000
_cell.length_c   1.000
_cell.angle_alpha   90.00
_cell.angle_beta   90.00
_cell.angle_gamma   90.00
#
_symmetry.space_group_name_H-M   'P 1'
#
loop_
_entity.id
_entity.type
_entity.pdbx_description
1 polymer ?
#
loop_
_entity_poly.entity_id
_entity_poly.type
_entity_poly.pdbx_seq_one_letter_code
_entity_poly.pdbx_strand_id
1 'polypeptide(L)'
;MAGDADSERVLPGGLIGYLDFYLQQKVGGDDVLSLQGWILGGDSRVRSVVLKRQRGPAIPIAYGLSRPDVAEAYPEHPSALMAGFAGQVTIPLTPIHRLLP
;
A
#
# COMPACT_ATOMS: atom_id res chain seq x y z
N MET A 1 -4.95 -6.20 -15.10
CA MET A 1 -3.98 -5.21 -15.59
C MET A 1 -2.89 -5.11 -14.55
N ALA A 2 -1.66 -5.50 -14.90
CA ALA A 2 -0.48 -5.05 -14.18
C ALA A 2 -0.17 -3.67 -14.77
N GLY A 3 -0.31 -2.62 -13.97
CA GLY A 3 0.17 -1.30 -14.37
C GLY A 3 1.61 -1.17 -13.92
N ASP A 4 2.46 -0.64 -14.78
CA ASP A 4 3.80 -0.26 -14.39
C ASP A 4 3.70 0.71 -13.20
N ALA A 5 4.50 0.41 -12.19
CA ALA A 5 4.74 1.22 -11.02
C ALA A 5 5.28 2.59 -11.44
N ASP A 6 4.41 3.54 -11.74
CA ASP A 6 4.83 4.82 -12.32
C ASP A 6 5.36 5.77 -11.24
N SER A 7 6.71 5.82 -11.20
CA SER A 7 7.62 6.82 -10.61
C SER A 7 7.44 7.15 -9.12
N GLU A 8 8.53 7.49 -8.43
CA GLU A 8 8.46 8.00 -7.05
C GLU A 8 7.49 9.19 -6.97
N ARG A 9 6.55 9.16 -6.01
CA ARG A 9 5.56 10.24 -5.85
C ARG A 9 5.76 10.94 -4.53
N VAL A 10 5.92 12.26 -4.61
CA VAL A 10 5.71 13.14 -3.46
C VAL A 10 4.21 13.20 -3.19
N LEU A 11 3.80 12.57 -2.10
CA LEU A 11 2.44 12.54 -1.61
C LEU A 11 2.18 13.75 -0.68
N PRO A 12 0.91 14.17 -0.50
CA PRO A 12 0.57 15.26 0.40
C PRO A 12 1.16 15.07 1.81
N GLY A 13 1.69 16.15 2.39
CA GLY A 13 2.34 16.11 3.72
C GLY A 13 3.82 15.74 3.70
N GLY A 14 4.49 15.84 2.54
CA GLY A 14 5.93 15.54 2.41
C GLY A 14 6.24 14.05 2.53
N LEU A 15 5.23 13.20 2.30
CA LEU A 15 5.41 11.76 2.19
C LEU A 15 6.08 11.47 0.84
N ILE A 16 7.05 10.55 0.82
CA ILE A 16 7.66 10.03 -0.40
C ILE A 16 7.48 8.52 -0.41
N GLY A 17 7.15 7.96 -1.56
CA GLY A 17 6.93 6.53 -1.64
C GLY A 17 6.73 6.05 -3.05
N TYR A 18 6.72 4.74 -3.15
CA TYR A 18 6.62 4.02 -4.40
C TYR A 18 5.87 2.72 -4.21
N LEU A 19 5.08 2.36 -5.22
CA LEU A 19 4.36 1.10 -5.28
C LEU A 19 5.16 0.18 -6.21
N ASP A 20 6.01 -0.71 -5.70
CA ASP A 20 6.87 -1.53 -6.56
C ASP A 20 6.05 -2.41 -7.51
N PHE A 21 4.93 -2.94 -7.00
CA PHE A 21 4.10 -3.86 -7.74
C PHE A 21 2.68 -3.88 -7.19
N TYR A 22 1.72 -4.06 -8.09
CA TYR A 22 0.39 -4.51 -7.73
C TYR A 22 -0.16 -5.47 -8.78
N LEU A 23 -1.01 -6.39 -8.32
CA LEU A 23 -1.70 -7.35 -9.15
C LEU A 23 -3.11 -7.54 -8.67
N GLN A 24 -4.06 -7.22 -9.55
CA GLN A 24 -5.47 -7.51 -9.36
C GLN A 24 -5.85 -8.75 -10.14
N GLN A 25 -6.45 -9.72 -9.47
CA GLN A 25 -6.93 -10.98 -10.03
C GLN A 25 -8.36 -11.26 -9.59
N LYS A 26 -9.08 -12.06 -10.37
CA LYS A 26 -10.35 -12.66 -9.95
C LYS A 26 -10.10 -14.06 -9.41
N VAL A 27 -10.48 -14.32 -8.17
CA VAL A 27 -10.36 -15.63 -7.52
C VAL A 27 -11.73 -16.02 -6.98
N GLY A 28 -12.32 -17.09 -7.50
CA GLY A 28 -13.63 -17.57 -7.03
C GLY A 28 -14.80 -16.58 -7.18
N GLY A 29 -14.65 -15.55 -8.01
CA GLY A 29 -15.62 -14.47 -8.18
C GLY A 29 -15.27 -13.18 -7.43
N ASP A 30 -14.38 -13.22 -6.45
CA ASP A 30 -13.91 -12.02 -5.73
C ASP A 30 -12.71 -11.39 -6.43
N ASP A 31 -12.55 -10.07 -6.26
CA ASP A 31 -11.33 -9.37 -6.70
C ASP A 31 -10.28 -9.46 -5.59
N VAL A 32 -9.12 -10.06 -5.87
CA VAL A 32 -7.98 -10.10 -4.96
C VAL A 32 -6.91 -9.13 -5.46
N LEU A 33 -6.48 -8.22 -4.59
CA LEU A 33 -5.40 -7.28 -4.85
C LEU A 33 -4.18 -7.65 -4.03
N SER A 34 -3.10 -8.03 -4.70
CA SER A 34 -1.76 -8.14 -4.10
C SER A 34 -1.00 -6.85 -4.40
N LEU A 35 -0.31 -6.31 -3.41
CA LEU A 35 0.47 -5.08 -3.58
C LEU A 35 1.66 -5.04 -2.63
N GLN A 36 2.72 -4.36 -3.05
CA GLN A 36 3.88 -4.06 -2.22
C GLN A 36 4.55 -2.77 -2.66
N GLY A 37 5.24 -2.14 -1.73
CA GLY A 37 5.92 -0.88 -1.97
C GLY A 37 6.67 -0.41 -0.74
N TRP A 38 7.05 0.86 -0.76
CA TRP A 38 7.63 1.55 0.38
C TRP A 38 7.07 2.95 0.52
N ILE A 39 7.08 3.46 1.76
CA ILE A 39 6.70 4.83 2.06
C ILE A 39 7.49 5.35 3.26
N LEU A 40 7.98 6.58 3.10
CA LEU A 40 8.62 7.40 4.10
C LEU A 40 7.83 8.67 4.29
N GLY A 41 7.85 9.21 5.50
CA GLY A 41 7.37 10.58 5.73
C GLY A 41 8.54 11.49 5.97
N GLY A 42 8.59 12.64 5.28
CA GLY A 42 9.72 13.56 5.32
C GLY A 42 10.17 13.88 6.74
N ASP A 43 9.37 14.66 7.48
CA ASP A 43 9.63 14.98 8.90
C ASP A 43 8.70 14.21 9.87
N SER A 44 7.82 13.36 9.32
CA SER A 44 6.75 12.70 10.06
C SER A 44 6.85 11.19 9.98
N ARG A 45 6.63 10.52 11.11
CA ARG A 45 6.58 9.06 11.17
C ARG A 45 5.32 8.53 10.48
N VAL A 46 5.49 7.59 9.56
CA VAL A 46 4.38 6.80 9.02
C VAL A 46 3.87 5.86 10.12
N ARG A 47 2.60 6.02 10.50
CA ARG A 47 1.96 5.22 11.55
C ARG A 47 1.29 3.96 11.01
N SER A 48 0.68 4.05 9.84
CA SER A 48 -0.08 2.96 9.22
C SER A 48 -0.26 3.24 7.73
N VAL A 49 -0.28 2.18 6.93
CA VAL A 49 -0.66 2.21 5.52
C VAL A 49 -2.03 1.59 5.36
N VAL A 50 -2.91 2.24 4.60
CA VAL A 50 -4.26 1.73 4.32
C VAL A 50 -4.53 1.74 2.82
N LEU A 51 -5.17 0.69 2.35
CA LEU A 51 -5.79 0.65 1.04
C LEU A 51 -7.18 1.30 1.13
N LYS A 52 -7.39 2.37 0.35
CA LYS A 52 -8.68 3.07 0.30
C LYS A 52 -9.27 3.01 -1.10
N ARG A 53 -10.46 2.44 -1.22
CA ARG A 53 -11.29 2.50 -2.44
C ARG A 53 -12.16 3.76 -2.41
N GLN A 54 -12.58 4.26 -3.57
CA GLN A 54 -13.49 5.42 -3.66
C GLN A 54 -14.78 5.22 -2.84
N ARG A 55 -15.31 3.98 -2.80
CA ARG A 55 -16.46 3.59 -1.99
C ARG A 55 -16.15 2.26 -1.32
N GLY A 56 -15.79 2.30 -0.04
CA GLY A 56 -15.46 1.11 0.76
C GLY A 56 -14.72 1.49 2.05
N PRO A 57 -14.62 0.56 3.02
CA PRO A 57 -13.81 0.77 4.21
C PRO A 57 -12.33 0.91 3.85
N ALA A 58 -11.58 1.61 4.71
CA ALA A 58 -10.12 1.59 4.64
C ALA A 58 -9.63 0.22 5.16
N ILE A 59 -8.79 -0.44 4.38
CA ILE A 59 -8.26 -1.77 4.71
C ILE A 59 -6.81 -1.60 5.14
N PRO A 60 -6.43 -1.96 6.38
CA PRO A 60 -5.04 -1.90 6.83
C PRO A 60 -4.12 -2.79 5.98
N ILE A 61 -2.94 -2.28 5.66
CA ILE A 61 -1.86 -3.01 4.99
C ILE A 61 -0.71 -3.15 5.98
N ALA A 62 -0.02 -4.30 5.96
CA ALA A 62 1.16 -4.50 6.79
C ALA A 62 2.24 -3.49 6.40
N TYR A 63 2.84 -2.84 7.39
CA TYR A 63 3.87 -1.83 7.25
C TYR A 63 5.00 -2.12 8.25
N GLY A 64 6.20 -1.59 7.99
CA GLY A 64 7.39 -1.86 8.80
C GLY A 64 8.21 -3.03 8.26
N LEU A 65 8.07 -3.35 6.97
CA LEU A 65 8.83 -4.42 6.32
C LEU A 65 10.22 -3.92 5.91
N SER A 66 11.20 -4.82 5.94
CA SER A 66 12.60 -4.50 5.64
C SER A 66 12.78 -4.07 4.18
N ARG A 67 13.47 -2.95 3.96
CA ARG A 67 13.84 -2.37 2.66
C ARG A 67 15.27 -1.85 2.66
N PRO A 68 16.28 -2.74 2.54
CA PRO A 68 17.69 -2.33 2.49
C PRO A 68 18.00 -1.40 1.31
N ASP A 69 17.33 -1.61 0.17
CA ASP A 69 17.41 -0.76 -1.01
C ASP A 69 16.95 0.68 -0.74
N VAL A 70 15.88 0.85 0.05
CA VAL A 70 15.41 2.18 0.46
C VAL A 70 16.35 2.80 1.50
N ALA A 71 16.92 2.00 2.41
CA ALA A 71 17.94 2.47 3.35
C ALA A 71 19.21 2.95 2.66
N GLU A 72 19.62 2.31 1.57
CA GLU A 72 20.77 2.73 0.76
C GLU A 72 20.50 4.06 0.04
N ALA A 73 19.29 4.23 -0.52
CA ALA A 73 18.90 5.47 -1.19
C ALA A 73 18.66 6.64 -0.22
N TYR A 74 18.21 6.35 1.01
CA TYR A 74 17.87 7.33 2.04
C TYR A 74 18.63 7.05 3.35
N PRO A 75 19.98 7.13 3.36
CA PRO A 75 20.80 6.69 4.49
C PRO A 75 20.60 7.52 5.75
N GLU A 76 20.26 8.80 5.60
CA GLU A 76 20.01 9.72 6.72
C GLU A 76 18.60 9.57 7.31
N HIS A 77 17.71 8.82 6.66
CA HIS A 77 16.32 8.71 7.09
C HIS A 77 16.15 7.52 8.05
N PRO A 78 15.83 7.74 9.35
CA PRO A 78 15.91 6.71 10.38
C PRO A 78 14.90 5.56 10.21
N SER A 79 13.85 5.77 9.42
CA SER A 79 12.84 4.74 9.11
C SER A 79 13.02 4.08 7.74
N ALA A 80 14.07 4.41 6.98
CA ALA A 80 14.28 3.90 5.62
C ALA A 80 14.35 2.38 5.55
N LEU A 81 15.05 1.75 6.49
CA LEU A 81 15.14 0.29 6.56
C LEU A 81 13.78 -0.38 6.78
N MET A 82 12.84 0.28 7.46
CA MET A 82 11.52 -0.28 7.79
C MET A 82 10.40 0.44 7.01
N ALA A 83 10.70 0.91 5.81
CA ALA A 83 9.78 1.67 4.97
C ALA A 83 8.78 0.79 4.19
N GLY A 84 8.95 -0.53 4.20
CA GLY A 84 8.18 -1.42 3.34
C GLY A 84 6.74 -1.63 3.80
N PHE A 85 5.84 -1.75 2.83
CA PHE A 85 4.49 -2.27 3.01
C PHE A 85 4.21 -3.40 2.02
N ALA A 86 3.39 -4.36 2.42
CA ALA A 86 2.88 -5.40 1.53
C ALA A 86 1.56 -5.96 2.04
N GLY A 87 0.75 -6.48 1.13
CA GLY A 87 -0.49 -7.14 1.50
C GLY A 87 -1.18 -7.82 0.34
N GLN A 88 -2.01 -8.80 0.71
CA GLN A 88 -3.01 -9.38 -0.16
C GLN A 88 -4.38 -9.08 0.44
N VAL A 89 -5.25 -8.46 -0.34
CA VAL A 89 -6.56 -8.01 0.11
C VAL A 89 -7.63 -8.59 -0.80
N THR A 90 -8.58 -9.33 -0.21
CA THR A 90 -9.80 -9.72 -0.88
C THR A 90 -10.79 -8.57 -0.84
N ILE A 91 -11.25 -8.17 -2.01
CA ILE A 91 -12.24 -7.13 -2.25
C ILE A 91 -13.54 -7.85 -2.63
N PRO A 92 -14.47 -8.06 -1.67
CA PRO A 92 -15.73 -8.71 -1.99
C PRO A 92 -16.53 -7.85 -2.98
N LEU A 93 -17.09 -8.49 -4.00
CA LEU A 93 -17.94 -7.81 -4.98
C LEU A 93 -19.34 -7.46 -4.45
N THR A 94 -19.70 -7.96 -3.26
CA THR A 94 -21.04 -7.79 -2.69
C THR A 94 -21.21 -6.39 -2.09
N PRO A 95 -22.24 -5.62 -2.47
CA PRO A 95 -22.64 -4.44 -1.72
C PRO A 95 -23.03 -4.87 -0.30
N ILE A 96 -22.37 -4.31 0.72
CA ILE A 96 -22.64 -4.59 2.15
C ILE A 96 -24.12 -4.32 2.51
N HIS A 97 -24.82 -3.50 1.73
CA HIS A 97 -26.24 -3.17 1.93
C HIS A 97 -27.24 -4.31 1.65
N ARG A 98 -26.82 -5.49 1.20
CA ARG A 98 -27.73 -6.62 0.89
C ARG A 98 -27.74 -7.72 1.97
N LEU A 99 -27.09 -7.50 3.11
CA LEU A 99 -26.95 -8.51 4.18
C LEU A 99 -27.74 -8.19 5.46
N LEU A 100 -28.68 -7.23 5.42
CA LEU A 100 -29.62 -6.99 6.52
C LEU A 100 -31.04 -7.36 6.04
N PRO A 101 -31.74 -8.28 6.73
CA PRO A 101 -33.16 -8.56 6.49
C PRO A 101 -34.07 -7.40 6.90
#